data_AF-A0A397FYM1-F1
#
_entry.id   AF-A0A397FYM1-F1
#
_cell.length_a   1.000
_cell.length_b   1.000
_cell.length_c   1.000
_cell.angle_alpha   90.00
_cell.angle_beta   90.00
_cell.angle_gamma   90.00
#
_symmetry.space_group_name_H-M   'P 1'
#
loop_
_entity.id
_entity.type
_entity.pdbx_description
1 polymer ?
#
loop_
_entity_poly.entity_id
_entity_poly.type
_entity_poly.pdbx_seq_one_letter_code
_entity_poly.pdbx_strand_id
1 'polypeptide(L)'
;MCVKCNLNSKDFIITVVKNNKNQQKPGFRCTCENMSSEIESYPSTAINSCYKKVFDTKTEYSGIAVMGFEDKNIIQQLLDKIEFFPMFLRIEKFLVVISGLGYSSKNEYYEAGAGFISTFITRFRNAQHLFLLRIEDDHCFLEIYQDSKMIQQFIGLTPDDVWKKVGILKNFSGSYIFGITHESIQQLLNSENNKIVTCLSDEWHNYEKLTKVFDRHIKTRKLPNTTINWTHLFDDWYKRHSTIVIFPLVLSKIYPENYKFQDKELRAWRAMFKACGCSNVTPFSQIKSQIEF
;
A
#
# COMPACT_ATOMS: atom_id res chain seq x y z
N MET A 1 6.56 -9.72 -15.28
CA MET A 1 5.18 -9.44 -15.74
C MET A 1 5.13 -9.63 -17.24
N CYS A 2 4.07 -10.25 -17.76
CA CYS A 2 3.87 -10.49 -19.18
C CYS A 2 2.41 -10.19 -19.52
N VAL A 3 2.15 -9.40 -20.56
CA VAL A 3 0.80 -9.02 -21.00
C VAL A 3 0.62 -9.40 -22.46
N LYS A 4 -0.48 -10.09 -22.75
CA LYS A 4 -0.88 -10.47 -24.11
C LYS A 4 -1.97 -9.53 -24.60
N CYS A 5 -1.84 -9.06 -25.83
CA CYS A 5 -2.86 -8.27 -26.53
C CYS A 5 -3.01 -8.79 -27.96
N ASN A 6 -4.19 -8.61 -28.54
CA ASN A 6 -4.43 -8.95 -29.94
C ASN A 6 -4.45 -7.65 -30.76
N LEU A 7 -3.54 -7.52 -31.72
CA LEU A 7 -3.45 -6.39 -32.64
C LEU A 7 -3.42 -6.93 -34.06
N ASN A 8 -4.33 -6.43 -34.90
CA ASN A 8 -4.46 -6.85 -36.29
C ASN A 8 -4.52 -8.38 -36.45
N SER A 9 -5.36 -9.03 -35.63
CA SER A 9 -5.57 -10.48 -35.58
C SER A 9 -4.34 -11.31 -35.19
N LYS A 10 -3.26 -10.68 -34.68
CA LYS A 10 -2.09 -11.37 -34.15
C LYS A 10 -1.89 -11.08 -32.68
N ASP A 11 -1.35 -12.06 -31.97
CA ASP A 11 -1.05 -11.94 -30.56
C ASP A 11 0.33 -11.33 -30.34
N PHE A 12 0.34 -10.17 -29.71
CA PHE A 12 1.54 -9.48 -29.24
C PHE A 12 1.66 -9.66 -27.74
N ILE A 13 2.86 -10.02 -27.30
CA ILE A 13 3.16 -10.30 -25.90
C ILE A 13 4.23 -9.32 -25.44
N ILE A 14 3.88 -8.40 -24.55
CA ILE A 14 4.83 -7.49 -23.90
C ILE A 14 5.32 -8.12 -22.60
N THR A 15 6.63 -8.29 -22.48
CA THR A 15 7.30 -8.79 -21.28
C THR A 15 8.14 -7.69 -20.64
N VAL A 16 7.95 -7.51 -19.34
CA VAL A 16 8.81 -6.64 -18.51
C VAL A 16 10.06 -7.43 -18.12
N VAL A 17 11.22 -6.91 -18.52
CA VAL A 17 12.55 -7.53 -18.32
C VAL A 17 13.49 -6.56 -17.61
N LYS A 18 14.62 -7.07 -17.12
CA LYS A 18 15.67 -6.21 -16.55
C LYS A 18 16.30 -5.36 -17.66
N ASN A 19 16.39 -4.05 -17.46
CA ASN A 19 17.06 -3.16 -18.41
C ASN A 19 18.57 -3.17 -18.14
N ASN A 20 19.33 -3.69 -19.11
CA ASN A 20 20.78 -3.77 -19.00
C ASN A 20 21.47 -2.39 -19.10
N LYS A 21 20.81 -1.39 -19.70
CA LYS A 21 21.34 -0.02 -19.83
C LYS A 21 21.05 0.84 -18.59
N ASN A 22 19.92 0.59 -17.91
CA ASN A 22 19.55 1.31 -16.69
C ASN A 22 18.89 0.36 -15.68
N GLN A 23 19.66 -0.14 -14.72
CA GLN A 23 19.16 -1.12 -13.74
C GLN A 23 18.08 -0.56 -12.80
N GLN A 24 17.92 0.76 -12.73
CA GLN A 24 16.89 1.41 -11.91
C GLN A 24 15.53 1.52 -12.62
N LYS A 25 15.48 1.19 -13.92
CA LYS A 25 14.24 1.23 -14.72
C LYS A 25 13.95 -0.14 -15.33
N PRO A 26 12.67 -0.51 -15.49
CA PRO A 26 12.32 -1.71 -16.23
C PRO A 26 12.69 -1.55 -17.71
N GLY A 27 12.94 -2.68 -18.37
CA GLY A 27 13.03 -2.81 -19.82
C GLY A 27 11.80 -3.53 -20.34
N PHE A 28 11.46 -3.29 -21.61
CA PHE A 28 10.27 -3.84 -22.24
C PHE A 28 10.66 -4.54 -23.53
N ARG A 29 10.22 -5.78 -23.69
CA ARG A 29 10.37 -6.54 -24.94
C ARG A 29 9.00 -6.97 -25.41
N CYS A 30 8.70 -6.77 -26.68
CA CYS A 30 7.48 -7.25 -27.31
C CYS A 30 7.81 -8.40 -28.27
N THR A 31 7.04 -9.47 -28.22
CA THR A 31 7.16 -10.64 -29.10
C THR A 31 5.83 -10.93 -29.77
N CYS A 32 5.88 -11.28 -31.05
CA CYS A 32 4.72 -11.73 -31.83
C CYS A 32 5.22 -12.82 -32.78
N GLU A 33 4.66 -14.04 -32.63
CA GLU A 33 5.12 -15.22 -33.35
C GLU A 33 6.64 -15.42 -33.19
N ASN A 34 7.39 -15.37 -34.30
CA ASN A 34 8.85 -15.54 -34.32
C ASN A 34 9.62 -14.21 -34.26
N MET A 35 8.92 -13.09 -34.22
CA MET A 35 9.52 -11.75 -34.24
C MET A 35 9.56 -11.16 -32.83
N SER A 36 10.61 -10.38 -32.56
CA SER A 36 10.75 -9.67 -31.29
C SER A 36 11.35 -8.27 -31.47
N SER A 37 10.93 -7.35 -30.61
CA SER A 37 11.62 -6.08 -30.42
C SER A 37 12.92 -6.29 -29.66
N GLU A 38 13.81 -5.29 -29.72
CA GLU A 38 14.87 -5.18 -28.72
C GLU A 38 14.28 -4.89 -27.33
N ILE A 39 15.15 -4.84 -26.32
CA ILE A 39 14.76 -4.38 -24.99
C ILE A 39 14.73 -2.86 -25.03
N GLU A 40 13.52 -2.31 -24.97
CA GLU A 40 13.27 -0.87 -25.02
C GLU A 40 13.03 -0.30 -23.63
N SER A 41 13.27 1.00 -23.46
CA SER A 41 13.00 1.72 -22.21
C SER A 41 11.51 1.99 -21.99
N TYR A 42 10.70 1.90 -23.03
CA TYR A 42 9.27 2.19 -22.99
C TYR A 42 8.45 1.08 -23.68
N PRO A 43 7.28 0.72 -23.13
CA PRO A 43 6.42 -0.31 -23.69
C PRO A 43 5.88 0.08 -25.08
N SER A 44 5.58 1.37 -25.31
CA SER A 44 5.13 1.87 -26.61
C SER A 44 6.19 1.65 -27.69
N THR A 45 7.46 1.89 -27.36
CA THR A 45 8.57 1.65 -28.29
C THR A 45 8.71 0.17 -28.61
N ALA A 46 8.62 -0.69 -27.59
CA ALA A 46 8.73 -2.14 -27.76
C ALA A 46 7.64 -2.67 -28.71
N ILE A 47 6.38 -2.29 -28.49
CA ILE A 47 5.28 -2.81 -29.30
C ILE A 47 5.29 -2.27 -30.73
N ASN A 48 5.48 -0.97 -30.92
CA ASN A 48 5.48 -0.39 -32.26
C ASN A 48 6.69 -0.88 -33.08
N SER A 49 7.83 -1.15 -32.44
CA SER A 49 8.98 -1.76 -33.11
C SER A 49 8.72 -3.22 -33.49
N CYS A 50 8.06 -4.00 -32.62
CA CYS A 50 7.66 -5.37 -32.95
C CYS A 50 6.61 -5.40 -34.06
N TYR A 51 5.61 -4.52 -34.00
CA TYR A 51 4.56 -4.40 -35.02
C TYR A 51 5.16 -4.07 -36.38
N LYS A 52 6.08 -3.09 -36.45
CA LYS A 52 6.81 -2.78 -37.68
C LYS A 52 7.57 -3.98 -38.22
N LYS A 53 8.19 -4.79 -37.37
CA LYS A 53 8.89 -6.01 -37.82
C LYS A 53 7.93 -7.09 -38.37
N VAL A 54 6.71 -7.17 -37.86
CA VAL A 54 5.72 -8.20 -38.25
C VAL A 54 4.97 -7.81 -39.52
N PHE A 55 4.59 -6.54 -39.66
CA PHE A 55 3.70 -6.07 -40.73
C PHE A 55 4.36 -5.08 -41.70
N ASP A 56 5.63 -4.77 -41.52
CA ASP A 56 6.40 -3.77 -42.28
C ASP A 56 5.73 -2.38 -42.35
N THR A 57 4.93 -2.05 -41.33
CA THR A 57 4.16 -0.81 -41.24
C THR A 57 4.38 -0.13 -39.89
N LYS A 58 4.41 1.20 -39.88
CA LYS A 58 4.54 1.99 -38.66
C LYS A 58 3.18 2.15 -37.99
N THR A 59 3.18 2.13 -36.67
CA THR A 59 2.00 2.38 -35.83
C THR A 59 2.40 3.21 -34.61
N GLU A 60 1.39 3.74 -33.92
CA GLU A 60 1.56 4.51 -32.67
C GLU A 60 0.68 3.95 -31.55
N TYR A 61 0.71 2.62 -31.36
CA TYR A 61 0.04 2.01 -30.23
C TYR A 61 0.61 2.52 -28.90
N SER A 62 -0.28 2.90 -27.98
CA SER A 62 0.07 3.20 -26.60
C SER A 62 0.43 1.91 -25.87
N GLY A 63 1.69 1.76 -25.47
CA GLY A 63 2.12 0.60 -24.69
C GLY A 63 1.43 0.49 -23.34
N ILE A 64 1.02 1.62 -22.74
CA ILE A 64 0.28 1.66 -21.48
C ILE A 64 -1.13 1.09 -21.67
N ALA A 65 -1.84 1.54 -22.72
CA ALA A 65 -3.16 1.04 -23.07
C ALA A 65 -3.10 -0.46 -23.41
N VAL A 66 -2.09 -0.87 -24.18
CA VAL A 66 -1.87 -2.28 -24.53
C VAL A 66 -1.58 -3.16 -23.31
N MET A 67 -0.83 -2.65 -22.34
CA MET A 67 -0.60 -3.38 -21.09
C MET A 67 -1.85 -3.42 -20.18
N GLY A 68 -2.94 -2.77 -20.58
CA GLY A 68 -4.18 -2.73 -19.81
C GLY A 68 -4.09 -1.83 -18.57
N PHE A 69 -3.09 -0.93 -18.49
CA PHE A 69 -2.97 -0.01 -17.35
C PHE A 69 -4.03 1.10 -17.34
N GLU A 70 -4.84 1.20 -18.39
CA GLU A 70 -6.05 2.05 -18.44
C GLU A 70 -7.33 1.25 -18.09
N ASP A 71 -7.23 -0.08 -17.96
CA ASP A 71 -8.37 -0.93 -17.61
C ASP A 71 -8.66 -0.81 -16.10
N LYS A 72 -9.87 -0.38 -15.76
CA LYS A 72 -10.30 -0.17 -14.37
C LYS A 72 -10.18 -1.43 -13.50
N ASN A 73 -10.43 -2.62 -14.05
CA ASN A 73 -10.31 -3.88 -13.31
C ASN A 73 -8.85 -4.22 -13.05
N ILE A 74 -7.96 -4.00 -14.02
CA ILE A 74 -6.52 -4.22 -13.85
C ILE A 74 -5.96 -3.21 -12.85
N ILE A 75 -6.32 -1.93 -12.98
CA ILE A 75 -5.98 -0.89 -12.00
C ILE A 75 -6.44 -1.35 -10.62
N GLN A 76 -7.73 -1.69 -10.44
CA GLN A 76 -8.25 -2.11 -9.14
C GLN A 76 -7.49 -3.31 -8.56
N GLN A 77 -7.20 -4.33 -9.36
CA GLN A 77 -6.39 -5.48 -8.91
C GLN A 77 -4.95 -5.11 -8.52
N LEU A 78 -4.36 -4.12 -9.18
CA LEU A 78 -3.05 -3.59 -8.82
C LEU A 78 -3.11 -2.76 -7.53
N LEU A 79 -4.19 -1.99 -7.33
CA LEU A 79 -4.43 -1.21 -6.11
C LEU A 79 -4.75 -2.11 -4.91
N ASP A 80 -5.37 -3.27 -5.11
CA ASP A 80 -5.82 -4.21 -4.06
C ASP A 80 -4.71 -4.69 -3.09
N LYS A 81 -3.43 -4.50 -3.44
CA LYS A 81 -2.27 -4.88 -2.62
C LYS A 81 -1.45 -3.71 -2.10
N ILE A 82 -1.80 -2.48 -2.46
CA ILE A 82 -1.05 -1.30 -2.06
C ILE A 82 -1.73 -0.72 -0.82
N GLU A 83 -1.05 -0.84 0.33
CA GLU A 83 -1.59 -0.37 1.63
C GLU A 83 -1.80 1.15 1.63
N PHE A 84 -0.99 1.91 0.88
CA PHE A 84 -1.12 3.35 0.74
C PHE A 84 -0.45 3.87 -0.54
N PHE A 85 -1.05 4.89 -1.19
CA PHE A 85 -0.47 5.61 -2.31
C PHE A 85 0.01 6.99 -1.86
N PRO A 86 1.26 7.38 -2.19
CA PRO A 86 1.72 8.73 -1.88
C PRO A 86 0.79 9.78 -2.49
N MET A 87 0.35 10.72 -1.66
CA MET A 87 -0.50 11.83 -2.09
C MET A 87 0.35 13.08 -2.31
N PHE A 88 0.09 13.75 -3.41
CA PHE A 88 0.79 14.97 -3.81
C PHE A 88 -0.16 16.14 -3.58
N LEU A 89 0.16 16.99 -2.62
CA LEU A 89 -0.61 18.17 -2.26
C LEU A 89 0.13 19.42 -2.72
N ARG A 90 -0.63 20.37 -3.27
CA ARG A 90 -0.13 21.71 -3.51
C ARG A 90 -0.51 22.59 -2.34
N ILE A 91 0.45 22.88 -1.47
CA ILE A 91 0.26 23.80 -0.34
C ILE A 91 1.09 25.02 -0.62
N GLU A 92 0.41 26.15 -0.88
CA GLU A 92 1.07 27.38 -1.34
C GLU A 92 1.88 27.10 -2.63
N LYS A 93 3.18 27.41 -2.59
CA LYS A 93 4.13 27.10 -3.66
C LYS A 93 4.83 25.75 -3.51
N PHE A 94 4.56 25.00 -2.44
CA PHE A 94 5.24 23.76 -2.12
C PHE A 94 4.48 22.56 -2.68
N LEU A 95 5.23 21.60 -3.21
CA LEU A 95 4.73 20.27 -3.49
C LEU A 95 5.02 19.41 -2.27
N VAL A 96 3.97 19.11 -1.52
CA VAL A 96 4.04 18.29 -0.30
C VAL A 96 3.64 16.87 -0.67
N VAL A 97 4.44 15.89 -0.24
CA VAL A 97 4.21 14.47 -0.51
C VAL A 97 3.93 13.78 0.81
N ILE A 98 2.72 13.26 0.96
CA ILE A 98 2.33 12.38 2.07
C ILE A 98 2.65 10.96 1.63
N SER A 99 3.61 10.30 2.27
CA SER A 99 4.07 8.95 1.91
C SER A 99 3.73 7.89 2.95
N GLY A 100 3.19 8.30 4.09
CA GLY A 100 2.66 7.40 5.12
C GLY A 100 1.48 8.06 5.81
N LEU A 101 0.44 7.27 6.06
CA LEU A 101 -0.64 7.64 6.96
C LEU A 101 -0.43 6.92 8.28
N GLY A 102 -0.42 7.68 9.36
CA GLY A 102 -0.55 7.17 10.71
C GLY A 102 -1.82 7.74 11.30
N TYR A 103 -2.51 6.94 12.09
CA TYR A 103 -3.78 7.32 12.73
C TYR A 103 -3.60 7.38 14.23
N SER A 104 -4.14 8.41 14.86
CA SER A 104 -4.19 8.52 16.31
C SER A 104 -5.56 9.03 16.75
N SER A 105 -5.98 8.64 17.95
CA SER A 105 -7.12 9.27 18.64
C SER A 105 -6.70 10.54 19.41
N LYS A 106 -5.43 10.95 19.34
CA LYS A 106 -4.92 12.18 19.96
C LYS A 106 -5.23 13.40 19.09
N ASN A 107 -6.07 14.30 19.60
CA ASN A 107 -6.40 15.57 18.93
C ASN A 107 -5.19 16.47 18.65
N GLU A 108 -4.12 16.37 19.45
CA GLU A 108 -2.92 17.21 19.34
C GLU A 108 -2.18 17.04 18.00
N TYR A 109 -2.44 15.94 17.29
CA TYR A 109 -1.87 15.62 15.99
C TYR A 109 -2.88 15.74 14.85
N TYR A 110 -4.07 16.32 15.10
CA TYR A 110 -5.15 16.42 14.12
C TYR A 110 -5.48 15.05 13.51
N GLU A 111 -5.66 14.04 14.35
CA GLU A 111 -5.92 12.63 14.00
C GLU A 111 -4.76 11.89 13.32
N ALA A 112 -3.66 12.58 12.98
CA ALA A 112 -2.44 11.91 12.53
C ALA A 112 -1.76 11.18 13.69
N GLY A 113 -1.09 10.07 13.40
CA GLY A 113 -0.45 9.24 14.43
C GLY A 113 0.83 8.59 13.97
N ALA A 114 1.30 7.63 14.75
CA ALA A 114 2.47 6.83 14.43
C ALA A 114 2.37 6.26 13.00
N GLY A 115 3.39 6.51 12.18
CA GLY A 115 3.42 6.13 10.76
C GLY A 115 3.05 7.25 9.78
N PHE A 116 2.62 8.42 10.26
CA PHE A 116 2.43 9.58 9.39
C PHE A 116 3.78 10.08 8.89
N ILE A 117 3.94 10.21 7.57
CA ILE A 117 5.16 10.71 6.94
C ILE A 117 4.78 11.73 5.86
N SER A 118 5.34 12.93 5.97
CA SER A 118 5.16 14.01 5.03
C SER A 118 6.49 14.64 4.66
N THR A 119 6.65 15.00 3.39
CA THR A 119 7.89 15.60 2.88
C THR A 119 7.62 16.78 1.96
N PHE A 120 8.53 17.75 1.94
CA PHE A 120 8.56 18.77 0.90
C PHE A 120 9.98 19.33 0.74
N ILE A 121 10.22 20.02 -0.36
CA ILE A 121 11.51 20.62 -0.67
C ILE A 121 11.42 22.14 -0.54
N THR A 122 12.34 22.73 0.21
CA THR A 122 12.49 24.19 0.30
C THR A 122 13.94 24.60 0.49
N ARG A 123 14.21 25.90 0.36
CA ARG A 123 15.53 26.48 0.63
C ARG A 123 15.73 26.67 2.13
N PHE A 124 16.88 26.21 2.62
CA PHE A 124 17.38 26.40 3.97
C PHE A 124 18.90 26.61 3.89
N ARG A 125 19.46 27.56 4.64
CA ARG A 125 20.91 27.90 4.60
C ARG A 125 21.48 28.03 3.17
N ASN A 126 20.74 28.70 2.28
CA ASN A 126 21.09 28.96 0.87
C ASN A 126 21.16 27.73 -0.08
N ALA A 127 20.80 26.53 0.38
CA ALA A 127 20.69 25.35 -0.47
C ALA A 127 19.26 24.78 -0.44
N GLN A 128 18.92 23.92 -1.41
CA GLN A 128 17.66 23.17 -1.37
C GLN A 128 17.83 21.93 -0.50
N HIS A 129 16.83 21.68 0.34
CA HIS A 129 16.81 20.54 1.24
C HIS A 129 15.44 19.87 1.20
N LEU A 130 15.45 18.55 1.43
CA LEU A 130 14.25 17.79 1.69
C LEU A 130 13.96 17.86 3.19
N PHE A 131 12.77 18.35 3.52
CA PHE A 131 12.22 18.33 4.86
C PHE A 131 11.31 17.12 4.99
N LEU A 132 11.54 16.30 6.01
CA LEU A 132 10.75 15.12 6.32
C LEU A 132 10.19 15.27 7.71
N LEU A 133 8.87 15.26 7.83
CA LEU A 133 8.17 15.09 9.10
C LEU A 133 7.73 13.64 9.21
N ARG A 134 8.05 13.01 10.34
CA ARG A 134 7.49 11.72 10.74
C ARG A 134 6.96 11.75 12.16
N ILE A 135 5.87 11.03 12.38
CA ILE A 135 5.29 10.84 13.71
C ILE A 135 5.54 9.39 14.11
N GLU A 136 6.16 9.19 15.27
CA GLU A 136 6.40 7.88 15.88
C GLU A 136 5.96 7.94 17.34
N ASP A 137 5.09 7.00 17.74
CA ASP A 137 4.48 6.94 19.06
C ASP A 137 3.91 8.29 19.54
N ASP A 138 4.62 8.94 20.46
CA ASP A 138 4.25 10.20 21.12
C ASP A 138 5.16 11.37 20.75
N HIS A 139 5.98 11.22 19.70
CA HIS A 139 6.95 12.22 19.26
C HIS A 139 6.85 12.49 17.76
N CYS A 140 7.07 13.75 17.43
CA CYS A 140 7.29 14.21 16.06
C CYS A 140 8.78 14.40 15.82
N PHE A 141 9.26 13.92 14.67
CA PHE A 141 10.62 14.08 14.21
C PHE A 141 10.59 14.87 12.91
N LEU A 142 11.36 15.95 12.86
CA LEU A 142 11.59 16.73 11.66
C LEU A 142 13.04 16.59 11.25
N GLU A 143 13.27 16.07 10.06
CA GLU A 143 14.58 15.84 9.49
C GLU A 143 14.81 16.67 8.24
N ILE A 144 16.05 17.11 8.10
CA ILE A 144 16.51 17.88 6.96
C ILE A 144 17.59 17.07 6.26
N TYR A 145 17.38 16.81 4.97
CA TYR A 145 18.30 16.06 4.14
C TYR A 145 18.92 16.93 3.04
N GLN A 146 20.19 16.68 2.76
CA GLN A 146 20.92 17.19 1.60
C GLN A 146 21.65 16.03 0.94
N ASP A 147 21.48 15.84 -0.37
CA ASP A 147 22.16 14.77 -1.13
C ASP A 147 22.06 13.38 -0.47
N SER A 148 20.85 13.04 -0.02
CA SER A 148 20.51 11.80 0.71
C SER A 148 21.17 11.61 2.08
N LYS A 149 21.83 12.64 2.63
CA LYS A 149 22.39 12.62 3.99
C LYS A 149 21.54 13.48 4.92
N MET A 150 21.20 12.93 6.09
CA MET A 150 20.52 13.69 7.15
C MET A 150 21.53 14.68 7.75
N ILE A 151 21.23 15.98 7.66
CA ILE A 151 22.11 17.04 8.16
C ILE A 151 21.63 17.61 9.50
N GLN A 152 20.34 17.50 9.80
CA GLN A 152 19.76 18.01 11.03
C GLN A 152 18.47 17.27 11.37
N GLN A 153 18.20 17.12 12.66
CA GLN A 153 16.98 16.54 13.19
C GLN A 153 16.47 17.40 14.36
N PHE A 154 15.14 17.52 14.46
CA PHE A 154 14.45 18.13 15.57
C PHE A 154 13.40 17.17 16.10
N ILE A 155 13.33 17.03 17.42
CA ILE A 155 12.37 16.18 18.11
C ILE A 155 11.46 17.07 18.95
N GLY A 156 10.16 16.80 18.97
CA GLY A 156 9.17 17.56 19.72
C GLY A 156 7.89 16.79 19.90
N LEU A 157 6.96 17.36 20.66
CA LEU A 157 5.68 16.70 20.94
C LEU A 157 4.75 16.80 19.74
N THR A 158 4.63 17.98 19.13
CA THR A 158 3.74 18.22 17.99
C THR A 158 4.50 18.58 16.70
N PRO A 159 3.86 18.46 15.52
CA PRO A 159 4.40 18.94 14.25
C PRO A 159 4.75 20.43 14.29
N ASP A 160 3.97 21.22 15.02
CA ASP A 160 4.17 22.66 15.15
C ASP A 160 5.38 22.99 16.01
N ASP A 161 5.64 22.21 17.06
CA ASP A 161 6.79 22.40 17.94
C ASP A 161 8.11 22.13 17.22
N VAL A 162 8.18 21.04 16.45
CA VAL A 162 9.39 20.74 15.67
C VAL A 162 9.60 21.75 14.55
N TRP A 163 8.54 22.23 13.91
CA TRP A 163 8.64 23.22 12.85
C TRP A 163 9.11 24.58 13.35
N LYS A 164 8.59 25.05 14.50
CA LYS A 164 9.03 26.31 15.14
C LYS A 164 10.55 26.33 15.39
N LYS A 165 11.15 25.17 15.73
CA LYS A 165 12.60 25.04 15.98
C LYS A 165 13.47 25.25 14.72
N VAL A 166 12.94 25.02 13.52
CA VAL A 166 13.67 25.23 12.26
C VAL A 166 13.93 26.72 12.01
N GLY A 167 12.97 27.57 12.38
CA GLY A 167 13.11 29.03 12.32
C GLY A 167 12.98 29.66 10.93
N ILE A 168 12.54 28.92 9.91
CA ILE A 168 12.19 29.46 8.58
C ILE A 168 10.69 29.41 8.35
N LEU A 169 10.17 30.17 7.37
CA LEU A 169 8.76 30.13 6.97
C LEU A 169 7.80 30.23 8.17
N LYS A 170 8.13 31.12 9.11
CA LYS A 170 7.48 31.25 10.43
C LYS A 170 6.00 31.63 10.37
N ASN A 171 5.54 32.06 9.20
CA ASN A 171 4.15 32.38 8.92
C ASN A 171 3.26 31.12 8.78
N PHE A 172 3.86 29.94 8.63
CA PHE A 172 3.13 28.67 8.53
C PHE A 172 3.33 27.81 9.78
N SER A 173 2.27 27.14 10.23
CA SER A 173 2.38 26.06 11.21
C SER A 173 2.98 24.80 10.55
N GLY A 174 3.57 23.93 11.37
CA GLY A 174 4.09 22.64 10.90
C GLY A 174 2.96 21.75 10.38
N SER A 175 1.87 21.68 11.13
CA SER A 175 0.64 20.97 10.78
C SER A 175 0.07 21.40 9.41
N TYR A 176 0.13 22.69 9.09
CA TYR A 176 -0.29 23.21 7.79
C TYR A 176 0.70 22.90 6.68
N ILE A 177 1.99 23.24 6.86
CA ILE A 177 2.98 23.12 5.78
C ILE A 177 3.30 21.66 5.40
N PHE A 178 3.17 20.74 6.36
CA PHE A 178 3.29 19.30 6.12
C PHE A 178 1.97 18.65 5.71
N GLY A 179 0.91 19.44 5.51
CA GLY A 179 -0.35 18.97 4.95
C GLY A 179 -1.20 18.11 5.87
N ILE A 180 -0.88 18.03 7.16
CA ILE A 180 -1.70 17.30 8.14
C ILE A 180 -3.11 17.86 8.18
N THR A 181 -3.24 19.19 8.24
CA THR A 181 -4.55 19.89 8.30
C THR A 181 -5.19 20.12 6.93
N HIS A 182 -4.59 19.61 5.85
CA HIS A 182 -5.18 19.73 4.53
C HIS A 182 -6.50 18.96 4.46
N GLU A 183 -7.54 19.55 3.86
CA GLU A 183 -8.91 19.00 3.88
C GLU A 183 -8.95 17.53 3.42
N SER A 184 -8.32 17.19 2.29
CA SER A 184 -8.29 15.81 1.79
C SER A 184 -7.59 14.82 2.74
N ILE A 185 -6.58 15.28 3.48
CA ILE A 185 -5.88 14.45 4.48
C ILE A 185 -6.74 14.28 5.71
N GLN A 186 -7.36 15.36 6.18
CA GLN A 186 -8.29 15.32 7.30
C GLN A 186 -9.49 14.43 6.99
N GLN A 187 -10.08 14.49 5.79
CA GLN A 187 -11.14 13.56 5.37
C GLN A 187 -10.66 12.10 5.44
N LEU A 188 -9.39 11.85 5.08
CA LEU A 188 -8.80 10.51 5.07
C LEU A 188 -8.46 9.98 6.47
N LEU A 189 -8.03 10.86 7.37
CA LEU A 189 -7.73 10.56 8.77
C LEU A 189 -9.02 10.40 9.60
N ASN A 190 -10.05 11.20 9.29
CA ASN A 190 -11.35 11.17 9.95
C ASN A 190 -12.29 10.10 9.40
N SER A 191 -12.05 9.55 8.22
CA SER A 191 -12.93 8.51 7.69
C SER A 191 -12.82 7.24 8.55
N GLU A 192 -13.95 6.85 9.17
CA GLU A 192 -14.05 5.62 9.97
C GLU A 192 -13.65 4.36 9.18
N ASN A 193 -13.73 4.41 7.84
CA ASN A 193 -13.31 3.34 6.95
C ASN A 193 -11.77 3.21 6.82
N ASN A 194 -11.01 4.28 7.08
CA ASN A 194 -9.55 4.29 6.96
C ASN A 194 -8.79 4.27 8.27
N LYS A 195 -9.40 4.71 9.39
CA LYS A 195 -8.89 4.37 10.72
C LYS A 195 -8.65 2.87 10.72
N ILE A 196 -7.42 2.45 10.94
CA ILE A 196 -7.08 1.03 11.00
C ILE A 196 -8.00 0.45 12.08
N VAL A 197 -9.02 -0.28 11.66
CA VAL A 197 -9.86 -1.01 12.60
C VAL A 197 -9.03 -2.23 12.96
N THR A 198 -8.14 -2.06 13.93
CA THR A 198 -7.44 -3.15 14.58
C THR A 198 -8.20 -3.54 15.84
N CYS A 199 -8.14 -4.80 16.19
CA CYS A 199 -8.64 -5.31 17.46
C CYS A 199 -7.53 -6.19 18.03
N LEU A 200 -6.62 -5.62 18.81
CA LEU A 200 -5.48 -6.35 19.34
C LEU A 200 -5.94 -7.45 20.30
N SER A 201 -5.04 -8.39 20.64
CA SER A 201 -5.40 -9.60 21.40
C SER A 201 -6.04 -9.33 22.76
N ASP A 202 -5.66 -8.24 23.42
CA ASP A 202 -6.24 -7.75 24.67
C ASP A 202 -7.64 -7.12 24.47
N GLU A 203 -7.98 -6.75 23.25
CA GLU A 203 -9.25 -6.14 22.88
C GLU A 203 -10.25 -7.14 22.27
N TRP A 204 -9.91 -8.43 22.13
CA TRP A 204 -10.77 -9.41 21.46
C TRP A 204 -12.15 -9.59 22.12
N HIS A 205 -12.27 -9.32 23.43
CA HIS A 205 -13.54 -9.24 24.16
C HIS A 205 -14.44 -8.04 23.77
N ASN A 206 -13.92 -7.04 23.06
CA ASN A 206 -14.68 -5.91 22.54
C ASN A 206 -15.32 -6.29 21.19
N TYR A 207 -16.48 -6.93 21.27
CA TYR A 207 -17.21 -7.40 20.09
C TYR A 207 -17.60 -6.28 19.11
N GLU A 208 -17.80 -5.05 19.58
CA GLU A 208 -18.10 -3.92 18.68
C GLU A 208 -16.90 -3.63 17.78
N LYS A 209 -15.70 -3.52 18.37
CA LYS A 209 -14.45 -3.29 17.63
C LYS A 209 -14.15 -4.46 16.69
N LEU A 210 -14.27 -5.69 17.20
CA LEU A 210 -14.05 -6.91 16.44
C LEU A 210 -15.03 -7.04 15.25
N THR A 211 -16.29 -6.65 15.43
CA THR A 211 -17.30 -6.63 14.35
C THR A 211 -16.94 -5.61 13.28
N LYS A 212 -16.41 -4.45 13.64
CA LYS A 212 -15.92 -3.47 12.65
C LYS A 212 -14.75 -4.05 11.82
N VAL A 213 -13.84 -4.80 12.43
CA VAL A 213 -12.76 -5.52 11.69
C VAL A 213 -13.35 -6.55 10.75
N PHE A 214 -14.29 -7.36 11.23
CA PHE A 214 -14.99 -8.38 10.44
C PHE A 214 -15.72 -7.76 9.24
N ASP A 215 -16.47 -6.69 9.44
CA ASP A 215 -17.21 -6.03 8.39
C ASP A 215 -16.27 -5.51 7.30
N ARG A 216 -15.15 -4.88 7.69
CA ARG A 216 -14.12 -4.39 6.76
C ARG A 216 -13.43 -5.50 5.98
N HIS A 217 -13.03 -6.59 6.64
CA HIS A 217 -12.16 -7.60 6.04
C HIS A 217 -12.92 -8.80 5.45
N ILE A 218 -14.09 -9.16 5.95
CA ILE A 218 -14.85 -10.34 5.53
C ILE A 218 -16.11 -9.94 4.75
N LYS A 219 -16.96 -9.08 5.32
CA LYS A 219 -18.29 -8.75 4.75
C LYS A 219 -18.21 -7.96 3.45
N THR A 220 -17.29 -7.00 3.32
CA THR A 220 -17.03 -6.26 2.07
C THR A 220 -16.77 -7.16 0.87
N ARG A 221 -16.21 -8.36 1.11
CA ARG A 221 -15.82 -9.30 0.06
C ARG A 221 -16.97 -10.18 -0.44
N LYS A 222 -18.18 -10.05 0.14
CA LYS A 222 -19.41 -10.81 -0.19
C LYS A 222 -19.13 -12.31 -0.30
N LEU A 223 -18.45 -12.86 0.70
CA LEU A 223 -18.13 -14.29 0.71
C LEU A 223 -19.44 -15.10 0.85
N PRO A 224 -19.62 -16.19 0.09
CA PRO A 224 -20.76 -17.08 0.28
C PRO A 224 -20.71 -17.71 1.68
N ASN A 225 -21.88 -17.91 2.32
CA ASN A 225 -22.03 -18.54 3.64
C ASN A 225 -21.49 -17.75 4.86
N THR A 226 -21.53 -16.42 4.89
CA THR A 226 -21.09 -15.64 6.08
C THR A 226 -22.02 -15.70 7.31
N THR A 227 -23.02 -16.58 7.34
CA THR A 227 -23.93 -16.81 8.48
C THR A 227 -23.30 -17.74 9.53
N ILE A 228 -22.06 -17.45 9.94
CA ILE A 228 -21.32 -18.35 10.83
C ILE A 228 -20.80 -17.57 12.05
N ASN A 229 -20.88 -18.21 13.21
CA ASN A 229 -20.60 -17.69 14.54
C ASN A 229 -19.09 -17.44 14.75
N TRP A 230 -18.51 -16.58 13.92
CA TRP A 230 -17.08 -16.34 13.76
C TRP A 230 -16.43 -15.77 15.03
N THR A 231 -17.20 -15.10 15.88
CA THR A 231 -16.73 -14.54 17.16
C THR A 231 -16.16 -15.63 18.07
N HIS A 232 -16.69 -16.86 17.99
CA HIS A 232 -16.18 -18.00 18.76
C HIS A 232 -14.71 -18.33 18.47
N LEU A 233 -14.19 -17.97 17.28
CA LEU A 233 -12.76 -18.16 17.00
C LEU A 233 -11.89 -17.36 17.98
N PHE A 234 -12.28 -16.11 18.20
CA PHE A 234 -11.57 -15.19 19.08
C PHE A 234 -11.84 -15.54 20.54
N ASP A 235 -13.05 -15.96 20.90
CA ASP A 235 -13.36 -16.43 22.26
C ASP A 235 -12.58 -17.69 22.65
N ASP A 236 -12.53 -18.68 21.76
CA ASP A 236 -11.75 -19.91 21.95
C ASP A 236 -10.27 -19.61 22.10
N TRP A 237 -9.76 -18.68 21.29
CA TRP A 237 -8.35 -18.34 21.27
C TRP A 237 -7.95 -17.50 22.48
N TYR A 238 -8.79 -16.54 22.88
CA TYR A 238 -8.60 -15.75 24.10
C TYR A 238 -8.55 -16.63 25.37
N LYS A 239 -9.29 -17.73 25.39
CA LYS A 239 -9.31 -18.69 26.52
C LYS A 239 -8.16 -19.70 26.52
N ARG A 240 -7.37 -19.81 25.44
CA ARG A 240 -6.29 -20.80 25.31
C ARG A 240 -5.00 -20.31 25.96
N HIS A 241 -4.25 -21.24 26.54
CA HIS A 241 -2.90 -20.98 27.03
C HIS A 241 -1.85 -20.82 25.91
N SER A 242 -2.13 -21.36 24.72
CA SER A 242 -1.24 -21.25 23.57
C SER A 242 -1.64 -20.08 22.66
N THR A 243 -0.66 -19.27 22.28
CA THR A 243 -0.82 -18.14 21.37
C THR A 243 -0.71 -18.52 19.90
N ILE A 244 -0.38 -19.78 19.57
CA ILE A 244 -0.18 -20.27 18.21
C ILE A 244 -1.34 -21.17 17.81
N VAL A 245 -1.83 -20.99 16.58
CA VAL A 245 -2.92 -21.81 16.02
C VAL A 245 -2.56 -22.26 14.61
N ILE A 246 -3.21 -23.31 14.12
CA ILE A 246 -3.05 -23.76 12.73
C ILE A 246 -4.17 -23.12 11.92
N PHE A 247 -3.82 -22.23 10.99
CA PHE A 247 -4.76 -21.38 10.27
C PHE A 247 -5.91 -22.14 9.57
N PRO A 248 -5.66 -23.21 8.78
CA PRO A 248 -6.75 -24.00 8.20
C PRO A 248 -7.68 -24.67 9.22
N LEU A 249 -7.13 -25.15 10.35
CA LEU A 249 -7.92 -25.82 11.41
C LEU A 249 -8.77 -24.84 12.22
N VAL A 250 -8.32 -23.59 12.36
CA VAL A 250 -9.13 -22.54 12.98
C VAL A 250 -10.34 -22.24 12.11
N LEU A 251 -10.15 -22.08 10.81
CA LEU A 251 -11.25 -21.79 9.89
C LEU A 251 -12.20 -22.99 9.76
N SER A 252 -11.73 -24.23 9.78
CA SER A 252 -12.61 -25.41 9.67
C SER A 252 -13.64 -25.52 10.81
N LYS A 253 -13.42 -24.86 11.95
CA LYS A 253 -14.41 -24.82 13.05
C LYS A 253 -15.66 -24.00 12.72
N ILE A 254 -15.51 -23.02 11.83
CA ILE A 254 -16.57 -22.08 11.45
C ILE A 254 -16.95 -22.23 9.98
N TYR A 255 -16.72 -23.40 9.39
CA TYR A 255 -17.21 -23.73 8.06
C TYR A 255 -17.72 -25.18 8.07
N PRO A 256 -18.64 -25.56 7.16
CA PRO A 256 -19.10 -26.94 7.06
C PRO A 256 -17.95 -27.94 6.89
N GLU A 257 -18.14 -29.17 7.37
CA GLU A 257 -17.17 -30.24 7.14
C GLU A 257 -16.91 -30.41 5.63
N ASN A 258 -15.64 -30.59 5.26
CA ASN A 258 -15.16 -30.67 3.88
C ASN A 258 -15.33 -29.40 3.03
N TYR A 259 -15.57 -28.23 3.65
CA TYR A 259 -15.59 -26.96 2.92
C TYR A 259 -14.24 -26.71 2.24
N LYS A 260 -14.28 -26.40 0.93
CA LYS A 260 -13.09 -26.06 0.14
C LYS A 260 -12.98 -24.55 0.02
N PHE A 261 -12.06 -23.98 0.79
CA PHE A 261 -11.79 -22.55 0.76
C PHE A 261 -11.21 -22.12 -0.60
N GLN A 262 -11.72 -21.01 -1.12
CA GLN A 262 -11.12 -20.29 -2.23
C GLN A 262 -9.99 -19.39 -1.72
N ASP A 263 -8.99 -19.12 -2.58
CA ASP A 263 -7.87 -18.23 -2.24
C ASP A 263 -8.33 -16.83 -1.83
N LYS A 264 -9.45 -16.33 -2.37
CA LYS A 264 -10.03 -15.04 -1.98
C LYS A 264 -10.50 -15.05 -0.52
N GLU A 265 -11.07 -16.15 -0.04
CA GLU A 265 -11.55 -16.30 1.33
C GLU A 265 -10.40 -16.41 2.32
N LEU A 266 -9.41 -17.27 2.01
CA LEU A 266 -8.21 -17.40 2.86
C LEU A 266 -7.46 -16.07 2.98
N ARG A 267 -7.37 -15.31 1.88
CA ARG A 267 -6.78 -13.95 1.91
C ARG A 267 -7.57 -12.98 2.76
N ALA A 268 -8.90 -13.04 2.73
CA ALA A 268 -9.76 -12.22 3.57
C ALA A 268 -9.51 -12.49 5.06
N TRP A 269 -9.48 -13.77 5.44
CA TRP A 269 -9.22 -14.21 6.81
C TRP A 269 -7.82 -13.85 7.30
N ARG A 270 -6.79 -14.02 6.47
CA ARG A 270 -5.42 -13.57 6.82
C ARG A 270 -5.38 -12.07 7.10
N ALA A 271 -6.05 -11.28 6.26
CA ALA A 271 -6.11 -9.83 6.45
C ALA A 271 -6.83 -9.46 7.75
N MET A 272 -7.92 -10.14 8.08
CA MET A 272 -8.63 -9.96 9.36
C MET A 272 -7.74 -10.34 10.54
N PHE A 273 -7.09 -11.50 10.53
CA PHE A 273 -6.21 -11.92 11.63
C PHE A 273 -5.03 -10.96 11.81
N LYS A 274 -4.41 -10.49 10.73
CA LYS A 274 -3.36 -9.45 10.79
C LYS A 274 -3.88 -8.16 11.45
N ALA A 275 -5.09 -7.73 11.09
CA ALA A 275 -5.75 -6.58 11.73
C ALA A 275 -6.11 -6.85 13.21
N CYS A 276 -6.31 -8.11 13.58
CA CYS A 276 -6.52 -8.51 14.97
C CYS A 276 -5.21 -8.76 15.77
N GLY A 277 -4.05 -8.36 15.22
CA GLY A 277 -2.75 -8.49 15.89
C GLY A 277 -2.06 -9.84 15.72
N CYS A 278 -2.58 -10.75 14.88
CA CYS A 278 -1.94 -12.02 14.60
C CYS A 278 -0.75 -11.85 13.63
N SER A 279 0.29 -12.65 13.81
CA SER A 279 1.44 -12.74 12.91
C SER A 279 1.62 -14.17 12.43
N ASN A 280 1.94 -14.35 11.15
CA ASN A 280 2.25 -15.67 10.59
C ASN A 280 3.64 -16.10 11.07
N VAL A 281 3.72 -17.25 11.75
CA VAL A 281 4.95 -17.79 12.35
C VAL A 281 5.42 -19.07 11.67
N THR A 282 4.89 -19.36 10.47
CA THR A 282 5.22 -20.57 9.71
C THR A 282 6.71 -20.59 9.34
N PRO A 283 7.47 -21.60 9.79
CA PRO A 283 8.94 -21.62 9.63
C PRO A 283 9.39 -21.96 8.19
N PHE A 284 8.49 -22.41 7.32
CA PHE A 284 8.79 -22.85 5.97
C PHE A 284 7.97 -22.09 4.92
N SER A 285 8.55 -21.86 3.74
CA SER A 285 7.83 -21.29 2.60
C SER A 285 6.62 -22.15 2.19
N GLN A 286 5.57 -21.54 1.66
CA GLN A 286 4.36 -22.22 1.15
C GLN A 286 4.65 -23.32 0.10
N ILE A 287 5.83 -23.30 -0.54
CA ILE A 287 6.30 -24.33 -1.48
C ILE A 287 6.62 -25.66 -0.74
N LYS A 288 7.02 -25.60 0.53
CA LYS A 288 7.48 -26.74 1.33
C LYS A 288 6.43 -27.28 2.30
N SER A 289 5.48 -26.44 2.73
CA SER A 289 4.39 -26.84 3.63
C SER A 289 3.14 -26.03 3.30
N GLN A 290 2.00 -26.71 3.19
CA GLN A 290 0.68 -26.08 3.08
C GLN A 290 0.07 -25.75 4.45
N ILE A 291 0.69 -26.22 5.54
CA ILE A 291 0.26 -25.91 6.91
C ILE A 291 0.82 -24.53 7.29
N GLU A 292 -0.10 -23.63 7.63
CA GLU A 292 0.17 -22.26 8.06
C GLU A 292 -0.18 -22.11 9.55
N PHE A 293 0.70 -21.43 10.29
CA PHE A 293 0.60 -21.13 11.72
C PHE A 293 0.51 -19.62 11.94
#